data_AF-A0AAF0EF57-F1
#
_entry.id   AF-A0AAF0EF57-F1
#
_cell.length_a   1.000
_cell.length_b   1.000
_cell.length_c   1.000
_cell.angle_alpha   90.00
_cell.angle_beta   90.00
_cell.angle_gamma   90.00
#
_symmetry.space_group_name_H-M   'P 1'
#
loop_
_entity.id
_entity.type
_entity.pdbx_description
1 polymer ?
#
loop_
_entity_poly.entity_id
_entity_poly.type
_entity_poly.pdbx_seq_one_letter_code
_entity_poly.pdbx_strand_id
1 'polypeptide(L)'
;MDRSTSLGVSDTVPVDAERTRYFRRLSALPPVAPHMPDIPKPVLKFVDATRGILFALSQIYSALHQHMAVSTDERLVAHFQRVLSIAARSMSSLIAVLDRWDHSSQAGMAESSIVRQVLDACNESVRTFRRAVTMLHTQLPQLGQSVDVRFTRTLLLLLYGSMAELKNSADMMLPQAESVMPFLSTDASQPGDSATLARDSVRMRDPGLQDVSMSQDATDTSEYDVSVPATSTPLSKRSMLIRPGITTRSPRDPRKSATSPRALPASPSHAHVLRSKPSTASLDELDDTLTSLLVQVTELAMTIWTELGAYVDACLRQEDDHDENRLRRLRDVQEACQTTLEHTRSLQATHERFSDDHVRTTGANVHQLWEEANQFVRGCAALALHLHKLAT
;
A
#
# COMPACT_ATOMS: atom_id res chain seq x y z
N MET A 1 -12.24 -42.37 -26.51
CA MET A 1 -12.90 -41.29 -25.77
C MET A 1 -11.98 -40.94 -24.61
N ASP A 2 -10.97 -40.10 -24.84
CA ASP A 2 -10.03 -39.68 -23.80
C ASP A 2 -10.22 -38.20 -23.56
N ARG A 3 -10.82 -37.87 -22.41
CA ARG A 3 -11.10 -36.52 -21.97
C ARG A 3 -10.12 -36.19 -20.85
N SER A 4 -8.94 -35.70 -21.21
CA SER A 4 -8.00 -35.11 -20.27
C SER A 4 -8.63 -33.88 -19.65
N THR A 5 -9.08 -34.01 -18.41
CA THR A 5 -9.49 -32.91 -17.53
C THR A 5 -8.25 -32.10 -17.16
N SER A 6 -8.00 -31.05 -17.94
CA SER A 6 -7.17 -29.91 -17.54
C SER A 6 -7.84 -29.27 -16.32
N LEU A 7 -7.29 -29.52 -15.13
CA LEU A 7 -7.62 -28.78 -13.93
C LEU A 7 -7.13 -27.34 -14.15
N GLY A 8 -8.08 -26.43 -14.33
CA GLY A 8 -7.85 -25.02 -14.49
C GLY A 8 -7.12 -24.44 -13.28
N VAL A 9 -5.82 -24.20 -13.45
CA VAL A 9 -5.16 -23.07 -12.81
C VAL A 9 -5.92 -21.85 -13.30
N SER A 10 -6.73 -21.25 -12.43
CA SER A 10 -7.41 -19.99 -12.74
C SER A 10 -6.32 -19.02 -13.18
N ASP A 11 -6.40 -18.62 -14.45
CA ASP A 11 -5.49 -17.69 -15.11
C ASP A 11 -5.72 -16.30 -14.49
N THR A 12 -5.24 -16.13 -13.26
CA THR A 12 -5.20 -14.83 -12.61
C THR A 12 -4.21 -14.03 -13.43
N VAL A 13 -4.73 -13.21 -14.34
CA VAL A 13 -3.95 -12.16 -14.99
C VAL A 13 -3.10 -11.54 -13.88
N PRO A 14 -1.75 -11.58 -13.98
CA PRO A 14 -0.92 -11.09 -12.90
C PRO A 14 -1.37 -9.67 -12.60
N VAL A 15 -1.60 -9.37 -11.33
CA VAL A 15 -2.14 -8.07 -10.85
C VAL A 15 -1.43 -6.88 -11.50
N ASP A 16 -0.14 -7.06 -11.80
CA ASP A 16 0.68 -6.15 -12.59
C ASP A 16 0.18 -5.84 -14.00
N ALA A 17 -0.34 -6.82 -14.74
CA ALA A 17 -0.77 -6.66 -16.11
C ALA A 17 -2.05 -5.81 -16.23
N GLU A 18 -3.03 -5.99 -15.34
CA GLU A 18 -4.24 -5.17 -15.36
C GLU A 18 -3.93 -3.71 -15.00
N ARG A 19 -3.15 -3.51 -13.93
CA ARG A 19 -2.64 -2.19 -13.54
C ARG A 19 -1.83 -1.53 -14.66
N THR A 20 -0.94 -2.27 -15.31
CA THR A 20 -0.12 -1.75 -16.42
C THR A 20 -0.99 -1.34 -17.60
N ARG A 21 -2.02 -2.13 -17.94
CA ARG A 21 -2.98 -1.77 -18.99
C ARG A 21 -3.74 -0.49 -18.65
N TYR A 22 -4.17 -0.33 -17.39
CA TYR A 22 -4.82 0.89 -16.92
C TYR A 22 -3.96 2.13 -17.12
N PHE A 23 -2.74 2.14 -16.56
CA PHE A 23 -1.86 3.32 -16.68
C PHE A 23 -1.43 3.61 -18.13
N ARG A 24 -1.32 2.57 -18.99
CA ARG A 24 -1.11 2.77 -20.43
C ARG A 24 -2.30 3.48 -21.08
N ARG A 25 -3.54 3.06 -20.81
CA ARG A 25 -4.75 3.75 -21.30
C ARG A 25 -4.79 5.19 -20.82
N LEU A 26 -4.53 5.42 -19.53
CA LEU A 26 -4.50 6.75 -18.93
C LEU A 26 -3.48 7.66 -19.64
N SER A 27 -2.27 7.15 -19.91
CA SER A 27 -1.23 7.91 -20.63
C SER A 27 -1.53 8.17 -22.10
N ALA A 28 -2.49 7.45 -22.68
CA ALA A 28 -2.93 7.59 -24.06
C ALA A 28 -4.24 8.38 -24.21
N LEU A 29 -4.76 8.95 -23.11
CA LEU A 29 -5.96 9.79 -23.17
C LEU A 29 -5.70 11.05 -24.01
N PRO A 30 -6.66 11.43 -24.88
CA PRO A 30 -6.55 12.67 -25.61
C PRO A 30 -6.61 13.88 -24.67
N PRO A 31 -6.05 15.03 -25.06
CA PRO A 31 -6.24 16.28 -24.35
C PRO A 31 -7.74 16.62 -24.27
N VAL A 32 -8.17 17.16 -23.13
CA VAL A 32 -9.56 17.60 -22.94
C VAL A 32 -9.92 18.65 -23.99
N ALA A 33 -11.06 18.46 -24.66
CA ALA A 33 -11.51 19.37 -25.70
C ALA A 33 -11.81 20.77 -25.12
N PRO A 34 -11.45 21.86 -25.82
CA PRO A 34 -11.54 23.24 -25.30
C PRO A 34 -12.97 23.74 -25.03
N HIS A 35 -14.00 22.97 -25.38
CA HIS A 35 -15.42 23.32 -25.23
C HIS A 35 -16.13 22.49 -24.15
N MET A 36 -15.42 21.60 -23.45
CA MET A 36 -16.02 20.80 -22.39
C MET A 36 -16.15 21.60 -21.09
N PRO A 37 -17.23 21.40 -20.32
CA PRO A 37 -17.35 22.01 -19.01
C PRO A 37 -16.19 21.56 -18.09
N ASP A 38 -15.60 22.52 -17.39
CA ASP A 38 -14.46 22.28 -16.53
C ASP A 38 -14.88 21.50 -15.28
N ILE A 39 -14.33 20.29 -15.15
CA ILE A 39 -14.41 19.53 -13.91
C ILE A 39 -13.67 20.30 -12.82
N PRO A 40 -14.25 20.44 -11.61
CA PRO A 40 -13.57 21.14 -10.52
C PRO A 40 -12.18 20.56 -10.25
N LYS A 41 -11.16 21.42 -10.24
CA LYS A 41 -9.77 21.05 -9.97
C LYS A 41 -9.58 20.21 -8.69
N PRO A 42 -10.30 20.46 -7.58
CA PRO A 42 -10.21 19.61 -6.39
C PRO A 42 -10.59 18.16 -6.64
N VAL A 43 -11.62 17.91 -7.45
CA VAL A 43 -12.06 16.56 -7.82
C VAL A 43 -11.01 15.86 -8.68
N LEU A 44 -10.43 16.58 -9.65
CA LEU A 44 -9.34 16.04 -10.47
C LEU A 44 -8.13 15.63 -9.61
N LYS A 45 -7.71 16.50 -8.68
CA LYS A 45 -6.60 16.21 -7.75
C LYS A 45 -6.89 15.03 -6.83
N PHE A 46 -8.13 14.92 -6.34
CA PHE A 46 -8.56 13.82 -5.48
C PHE A 46 -8.51 12.47 -6.21
N VAL A 47 -9.02 12.42 -7.43
CA VAL A 47 -8.98 11.18 -8.23
C VAL A 47 -7.55 10.86 -8.66
N ASP A 48 -6.72 11.86 -8.95
CA ASP A 48 -5.30 11.66 -9.26
C ASP A 48 -4.53 11.07 -8.07
N ALA A 49 -4.76 11.58 -6.86
CA ALA A 49 -4.21 10.98 -5.65
C ALA A 49 -4.72 9.54 -5.41
N THR A 50 -5.97 9.24 -5.78
CA THR A 50 -6.48 7.85 -5.75
C THR A 50 -5.70 6.92 -6.70
N ARG A 51 -5.21 7.43 -7.84
CA ARG A 51 -4.31 6.66 -8.72
C ARG A 51 -2.94 6.41 -8.10
N GLY A 52 -2.42 7.37 -7.32
CA GLY A 52 -1.23 7.18 -6.49
C GLY A 52 -1.40 6.05 -5.48
N ILE A 53 -2.56 5.98 -4.82
CA ILE A 53 -2.92 4.85 -3.95
C ILE A 53 -2.95 3.54 -4.76
N LEU A 54 -3.67 3.48 -5.88
CA LEU A 54 -3.72 2.29 -6.74
C LEU A 54 -2.30 1.81 -7.11
N PHE A 55 -1.41 2.73 -7.50
CA PHE A 55 -0.02 2.42 -7.81
C PHE A 55 0.69 1.80 -6.60
N ALA A 56 0.66 2.46 -5.44
CA ALA A 56 1.29 1.97 -4.22
C ALA A 56 0.81 0.57 -3.83
N LEU A 57 -0.50 0.34 -3.85
CA LEU A 57 -1.09 -0.98 -3.55
C LEU A 57 -0.59 -2.06 -4.51
N SER A 58 -0.53 -1.74 -5.80
CA SER A 58 -0.05 -2.68 -6.83
C SER A 58 1.41 -3.08 -6.64
N GLN A 59 2.26 -2.14 -6.23
CA GLN A 59 3.68 -2.41 -6.00
C GLN A 59 3.88 -3.43 -4.88
N ILE A 60 3.07 -3.35 -3.81
CA ILE A 60 3.17 -4.30 -2.68
C ILE A 60 2.64 -5.67 -3.03
N TYR A 61 1.50 -5.76 -3.71
CA TYR A 61 0.95 -7.07 -4.08
C TYR A 61 1.89 -7.82 -5.03
N SER A 62 2.53 -7.10 -5.96
CA SER A 62 3.52 -7.69 -6.86
C SER A 62 4.81 -8.08 -6.14
N ALA A 63 5.29 -7.26 -5.19
CA ALA A 63 6.42 -7.60 -4.34
C ALA A 63 6.15 -8.86 -3.50
N LEU A 64 4.95 -8.96 -2.91
CA LEU A 64 4.52 -10.13 -2.15
C LEU A 64 4.41 -11.37 -3.03
N HIS A 65 3.83 -11.26 -4.23
CA HIS A 65 3.77 -12.38 -5.18
C HIS A 65 5.17 -12.89 -5.53
N GLN A 66 6.12 -11.99 -5.83
CA GLN A 66 7.49 -12.35 -6.14
C GLN A 66 8.19 -13.01 -4.94
N HIS A 67 7.98 -12.48 -3.74
CA HIS A 67 8.53 -13.06 -2.51
C HIS A 67 7.95 -14.45 -2.23
N MET A 68 6.66 -14.67 -2.47
CA MET A 68 6.03 -15.98 -2.27
C MET A 68 6.46 -17.00 -3.32
N ALA A 69 6.75 -16.57 -4.55
CA ALA A 69 7.22 -17.46 -5.62
C ALA A 69 8.57 -18.13 -5.32
N VAL A 70 9.36 -17.57 -4.40
CA VAL A 70 10.68 -18.09 -3.99
C VAL A 70 10.69 -18.64 -2.56
N SER A 71 9.52 -18.68 -1.89
CA SER A 71 9.40 -19.21 -0.53
C SER A 71 9.36 -20.72 -0.51
N THR A 72 10.06 -21.30 0.46
CA THR A 72 10.08 -22.75 0.72
C THR A 72 8.97 -23.21 1.65
N ASP A 73 8.25 -22.29 2.29
CA ASP A 73 7.14 -22.60 3.20
C ASP A 73 5.80 -22.58 2.45
N GLU A 74 5.32 -23.75 2.04
CA GLU A 74 4.07 -23.90 1.29
C GLU A 74 2.83 -23.41 2.07
N ARG A 75 2.84 -23.53 3.41
CA ARG A 75 1.71 -23.10 4.25
C ARG A 75 1.62 -21.58 4.27
N LEU A 76 2.76 -20.93 4.40
CA LEU A 76 2.89 -19.48 4.33
C LEU A 76 2.41 -18.96 2.97
N VAL A 77 2.89 -19.57 1.88
CA VAL A 77 2.50 -19.23 0.51
C VAL A 77 0.97 -19.33 0.33
N ALA A 78 0.35 -20.40 0.81
CA ALA A 78 -1.10 -20.59 0.72
C ALA A 78 -1.90 -19.52 1.51
N HIS A 79 -1.38 -19.01 2.63
CA HIS A 79 -2.00 -17.90 3.37
C HIS A 79 -1.93 -16.59 2.57
N PHE A 80 -0.75 -16.26 2.02
CA PHE A 80 -0.58 -15.08 1.19
C PHE A 80 -1.41 -15.13 -0.09
N GLN A 81 -1.49 -16.28 -0.76
CA GLN A 81 -2.30 -16.43 -1.98
C GLN A 81 -3.79 -16.11 -1.73
N ARG A 82 -4.36 -16.53 -0.60
CA ARG A 82 -5.76 -16.20 -0.25
C ARG A 82 -5.95 -14.70 -0.10
N VAL A 83 -5.08 -14.03 0.66
CA VAL A 83 -5.19 -12.57 0.85
C VAL A 83 -4.95 -11.81 -0.46
N LEU A 84 -3.94 -12.21 -1.24
CA LEU A 84 -3.64 -11.60 -2.53
C LEU A 84 -4.77 -11.80 -3.55
N SER A 85 -5.52 -12.90 -3.49
CA SER A 85 -6.70 -13.09 -4.35
C SER A 85 -7.86 -12.12 -4.04
N ILE A 86 -8.04 -11.75 -2.77
CA ILE A 86 -9.01 -10.73 -2.36
C ILE A 86 -8.52 -9.35 -2.79
N ALA A 87 -7.22 -9.11 -2.59
CA ALA A 87 -6.54 -7.87 -2.95
C ALA A 87 -6.56 -7.59 -4.46
N ALA A 88 -6.38 -8.63 -5.28
CA ALA A 88 -6.53 -8.54 -6.73
C ALA A 88 -7.95 -8.09 -7.12
N ARG A 89 -8.98 -8.71 -6.54
CA ARG A 89 -10.39 -8.33 -6.81
C ARG A 89 -10.72 -6.90 -6.41
N SER A 90 -10.26 -6.44 -5.25
CA SER A 90 -10.50 -5.04 -4.83
C SER A 90 -9.81 -4.06 -5.78
N MET A 91 -8.60 -4.40 -6.24
CA MET A 91 -7.87 -3.58 -7.21
C MET A 91 -8.53 -3.54 -8.57
N SER A 92 -8.97 -4.68 -9.12
CA SER A 92 -9.72 -4.71 -10.39
C SER A 92 -10.99 -3.86 -10.28
N SER A 93 -11.68 -3.90 -9.13
CA SER A 93 -12.84 -3.03 -8.88
C SER A 93 -12.47 -1.55 -8.89
N LEU A 94 -11.37 -1.16 -8.24
CA LEU A 94 -10.87 0.22 -8.25
C LEU A 94 -10.50 0.68 -9.67
N ILE A 95 -9.78 -0.16 -10.42
CA ILE A 95 -9.41 0.09 -11.82
C ILE A 95 -10.67 0.31 -12.67
N ALA A 96 -11.67 -0.56 -12.54
CA ALA A 96 -12.90 -0.46 -13.31
C ALA A 96 -13.68 0.84 -13.02
N VAL A 97 -13.66 1.32 -11.78
CA VAL A 97 -14.31 2.59 -11.41
C VAL A 97 -13.51 3.79 -11.93
N LEU A 98 -12.19 3.75 -11.83
CA LEU A 98 -11.31 4.77 -12.38
C LEU A 98 -11.40 4.86 -13.90
N ASP A 99 -11.49 3.74 -14.61
CA ASP A 99 -11.75 3.73 -16.05
C ASP A 99 -13.08 4.44 -16.36
N ARG A 100 -14.17 4.13 -15.63
CA ARG A 100 -15.46 4.83 -15.85
C ARG A 100 -15.35 6.33 -15.61
N TRP A 101 -14.64 6.73 -14.55
CA TRP A 101 -14.33 8.12 -14.30
C TRP A 101 -13.56 8.75 -15.46
N ASP A 102 -12.52 8.08 -15.98
CA ASP A 102 -11.72 8.59 -17.09
C ASP A 102 -12.59 8.84 -18.33
N HIS A 103 -13.49 7.93 -18.67
CA HIS A 103 -14.44 8.12 -19.78
C HIS A 103 -15.44 9.26 -19.52
N SER A 104 -16.01 9.35 -18.31
CA SER A 104 -16.94 10.42 -17.93
C SER A 104 -16.26 11.79 -17.94
N SER A 105 -15.02 11.84 -17.48
CA SER A 105 -14.25 13.08 -17.40
C SER A 105 -13.94 13.67 -18.78
N GLN A 106 -13.71 12.81 -19.78
CA GLN A 106 -13.52 13.21 -21.17
C GLN A 106 -14.80 13.76 -21.81
N ALA A 107 -15.97 13.38 -21.30
CA ALA A 107 -17.26 13.94 -21.68
C ALA A 107 -17.62 15.22 -20.91
N GLY A 108 -16.71 15.75 -20.05
CA GLY A 108 -16.96 16.92 -19.20
C GLY A 108 -17.95 16.66 -18.05
N MET A 109 -18.29 15.40 -17.78
CA MET A 109 -19.28 15.05 -16.76
C MET A 109 -18.58 14.63 -15.47
N ALA A 110 -18.73 15.44 -14.42
CA ALA A 110 -18.35 15.08 -13.05
C ALA A 110 -19.59 14.55 -12.32
N GLU A 111 -20.01 13.33 -12.64
CA GLU A 111 -21.15 12.73 -11.95
C GLU A 111 -20.75 12.41 -10.49
N SER A 112 -21.42 13.04 -9.52
CA SER A 112 -21.19 12.82 -8.08
C SER A 112 -21.20 11.33 -7.71
N SER A 113 -22.07 10.55 -8.37
CA SER A 113 -22.17 9.11 -8.15
C SER A 113 -20.85 8.37 -8.46
N ILE A 114 -20.11 8.77 -9.48
CA ILE A 114 -18.85 8.14 -9.89
C ILE A 114 -17.71 8.54 -8.94
N VAL A 115 -17.64 9.81 -8.52
CA VAL A 115 -16.63 10.28 -7.54
C VAL A 115 -16.77 9.51 -6.22
N ARG A 116 -18.00 9.29 -5.76
CA ARG A 116 -18.26 8.47 -4.58
C ARG A 116 -17.84 7.02 -4.78
N GLN A 117 -18.18 6.41 -5.91
CA GLN A 117 -17.74 5.05 -6.24
C GLN A 117 -16.21 4.92 -6.25
N VAL A 118 -15.49 5.96 -6.71
CA VAL A 118 -14.01 5.98 -6.67
C VAL A 118 -13.53 5.94 -5.22
N LEU A 119 -14.10 6.77 -4.35
CA LEU A 119 -13.76 6.77 -2.91
C LEU A 119 -14.07 5.42 -2.26
N ASP A 120 -15.24 4.84 -2.53
CA ASP A 120 -15.65 3.56 -1.93
C ASP A 120 -14.74 2.41 -2.36
N ALA A 121 -14.42 2.31 -3.65
CA ALA A 121 -13.51 1.30 -4.17
C ALA A 121 -12.06 1.51 -3.67
N CYS A 122 -11.65 2.76 -3.51
CA CYS A 122 -10.36 3.11 -2.92
C CYS A 122 -10.29 2.67 -1.46
N ASN A 123 -11.30 3.01 -0.65
CA ASN A 123 -11.41 2.61 0.75
C ASN A 123 -11.36 1.09 0.90
N GLU A 124 -12.09 0.35 0.06
CA GLU A 124 -12.07 -1.12 0.11
C GLU A 124 -10.69 -1.70 -0.26
N SER A 125 -10.02 -1.08 -1.23
CA SER A 125 -8.66 -1.46 -1.60
C SER A 125 -7.66 -1.19 -0.48
N VAL A 126 -7.77 -0.06 0.21
CA VAL A 126 -6.94 0.28 1.38
C VAL A 126 -7.24 -0.66 2.56
N ARG A 127 -8.50 -1.01 2.82
CA ARG A 127 -8.85 -2.00 3.85
C ARG A 127 -8.24 -3.37 3.56
N THR A 128 -8.30 -3.81 2.30
CA THR A 128 -7.71 -5.09 1.88
C THR A 128 -6.19 -5.06 1.96
N PHE A 129 -5.58 -3.93 1.58
CA PHE A 129 -4.15 -3.70 1.75
C PHE A 129 -3.72 -3.80 3.21
N ARG A 130 -4.46 -3.15 4.13
CA ARG A 130 -4.18 -3.23 5.57
C ARG A 130 -4.15 -4.68 6.04
N ARG A 131 -5.10 -5.51 5.60
CA ARG A 131 -5.11 -6.96 5.91
C ARG A 131 -3.84 -7.66 5.41
N ALA A 132 -3.40 -7.36 4.19
CA ALA A 132 -2.16 -7.90 3.62
C ALA A 132 -0.92 -7.48 4.41
N VAL A 133 -0.82 -6.21 4.80
CA VAL A 133 0.30 -5.68 5.60
C VAL A 133 0.29 -6.23 7.02
N THR A 134 -0.88 -6.34 7.66
CA THR A 134 -0.99 -6.98 8.98
C THR A 134 -0.53 -8.43 8.91
N MET A 135 -0.94 -9.18 7.89
CA MET A 135 -0.47 -10.54 7.72
C MET A 135 1.04 -10.58 7.48
N LEU A 136 1.57 -9.72 6.59
CA LEU A 136 3.01 -9.58 6.39
C LEU A 136 3.74 -9.34 7.72
N HIS A 137 3.29 -8.39 8.53
CA HIS A 137 3.87 -8.10 9.83
C HIS A 137 3.87 -9.32 10.75
N THR A 138 2.75 -10.03 10.86
CA THR A 138 2.67 -11.24 11.71
C THR A 138 3.58 -12.37 11.25
N GLN A 139 3.82 -12.48 9.94
CA GLN A 139 4.58 -13.57 9.34
C GLN A 139 6.04 -13.20 9.05
N LEU A 140 6.47 -11.95 9.28
CA LEU A 140 7.83 -11.46 9.01
C LEU A 140 8.95 -12.39 9.55
N PRO A 141 8.88 -12.90 10.80
CA PRO A 141 9.91 -13.80 11.32
C PRO A 141 10.02 -15.11 10.54
N GLN A 142 8.89 -15.65 10.05
CA GLN A 142 8.84 -16.87 9.26
C GLN A 142 9.28 -16.61 7.81
N LEU A 143 8.92 -15.45 7.25
CA LEU A 143 9.39 -15.02 5.92
C LEU A 143 10.92 -15.03 5.84
N GLY A 144 11.60 -14.47 6.85
CA GLY A 144 13.06 -14.38 6.88
C GLY A 144 13.80 -15.73 6.98
N GLN A 145 13.09 -16.80 7.37
CA GLN A 145 13.65 -18.16 7.42
C GLN A 145 13.37 -18.95 6.14
N SER A 146 12.32 -18.58 5.40
CA SER A 146 11.82 -19.34 4.24
C SER A 146 12.40 -18.88 2.90
N VAL A 147 13.04 -17.71 2.85
CA VAL A 147 13.50 -17.02 1.63
C VAL A 147 14.87 -16.38 1.83
N ASP A 148 15.68 -16.30 0.76
CA ASP A 148 16.94 -15.56 0.75
C ASP A 148 16.73 -14.08 1.11
N VAL A 149 17.58 -13.58 2.02
CA VAL A 149 17.50 -12.23 2.60
C VAL A 149 17.42 -11.11 1.56
N ARG A 150 17.94 -11.31 0.34
CA ARG A 150 17.88 -10.32 -0.74
C ARG A 150 16.45 -10.04 -1.19
N PHE A 151 15.59 -11.05 -1.28
CA PHE A 151 14.18 -10.87 -1.63
C PHE A 151 13.41 -10.18 -0.51
N THR A 152 13.74 -10.50 0.75
CA THR A 152 13.18 -9.81 1.92
C THR A 152 13.56 -8.33 1.91
N ARG A 153 14.83 -8.01 1.63
CA ARG A 153 15.29 -6.62 1.47
C ARG A 153 14.54 -5.91 0.35
N THR A 154 14.38 -6.54 -0.82
CA THR A 154 13.60 -5.98 -1.93
C THR A 154 12.15 -5.72 -1.53
N LEU A 155 11.51 -6.67 -0.83
CA LEU A 155 10.14 -6.50 -0.33
C LEU A 155 10.04 -5.31 0.63
N LEU A 156 10.98 -5.16 1.57
CA LEU A 156 10.99 -4.04 2.52
C LEU A 156 11.22 -2.69 1.83
N LEU A 157 12.10 -2.63 0.82
CA LEU A 157 12.31 -1.41 0.03
C LEU A 157 11.06 -1.02 -0.74
N LEU A 158 10.39 -1.99 -1.36
CA LEU A 158 9.11 -1.76 -2.05
C LEU A 158 8.00 -1.37 -1.07
N LEU A 159 7.97 -1.98 0.13
CA LEU A 159 7.09 -1.60 1.23
C LEU A 159 7.27 -0.15 1.63
N TYR A 160 8.50 0.25 1.93
CA TYR A 160 8.83 1.61 2.31
C TYR A 160 8.43 2.63 1.22
N GLY A 161 8.82 2.37 -0.04
CA GLY A 161 8.48 3.26 -1.15
C GLY A 161 6.97 3.37 -1.38
N SER A 162 6.23 2.28 -1.25
CA SER A 162 4.77 2.31 -1.42
C SER A 162 4.08 3.02 -0.26
N MET A 163 4.59 2.90 0.98
CA MET A 163 4.09 3.65 2.13
C MET A 163 4.33 5.15 1.97
N ALA A 164 5.48 5.55 1.42
CA ALA A 164 5.74 6.95 1.08
C ALA A 164 4.75 7.47 0.01
N GLU A 165 4.46 6.66 -1.01
CA GLU A 165 3.48 7.02 -2.05
C GLU A 165 2.04 7.11 -1.50
N LEU A 166 1.65 6.19 -0.61
CA LEU A 166 0.38 6.24 0.13
C LEU A 166 0.26 7.53 0.93
N LYS A 167 1.32 7.91 1.66
CA LYS A 167 1.38 9.17 2.40
C LYS A 167 1.22 10.37 1.46
N ASN A 168 2.02 10.44 0.40
CA ASN A 168 1.94 11.53 -0.58
C ASN A 168 0.54 11.66 -1.18
N SER A 169 -0.09 10.53 -1.50
CA SER A 169 -1.47 10.50 -2.00
C SER A 169 -2.46 11.02 -0.96
N ALA A 170 -2.33 10.61 0.30
CA ALA A 170 -3.17 11.12 1.40
C ALA A 170 -2.99 12.64 1.62
N ASP A 171 -1.74 13.11 1.60
CA ASP A 171 -1.40 14.53 1.73
C ASP A 171 -1.94 15.36 0.55
N MET A 172 -2.05 14.76 -0.65
CA MET A 172 -2.71 15.37 -1.80
C MET A 172 -4.25 15.39 -1.69
N MET A 173 -4.85 14.34 -1.09
CA MET A 173 -6.30 14.24 -0.92
C MET A 173 -6.83 15.18 0.17
N LEU A 174 -6.11 15.29 1.29
CA LEU A 174 -6.57 15.97 2.51
C LEU A 174 -7.01 17.43 2.24
N PRO A 175 -6.25 18.28 1.53
CA PRO A 175 -6.66 19.66 1.26
C PRO A 175 -7.86 19.77 0.31
N GLN A 176 -8.23 18.68 -0.38
CA GLN A 176 -9.38 18.67 -1.30
C GLN A 176 -10.66 18.17 -0.61
N ALA A 177 -10.58 17.61 0.60
CA ALA A 177 -11.68 16.89 1.24
C ALA A 177 -12.98 17.71 1.34
N GLU A 178 -12.89 18.95 1.82
CA GLU A 178 -14.05 19.86 1.94
C GLU A 178 -14.67 20.19 0.57
N SER A 179 -13.83 20.41 -0.44
CA SER A 179 -14.26 20.76 -1.80
C SER A 179 -14.88 19.57 -2.56
N VAL A 180 -14.52 18.34 -2.18
CA VAL A 180 -15.03 17.11 -2.80
C VAL A 180 -16.30 16.61 -2.10
N MET A 181 -16.54 16.99 -0.84
CA MET A 181 -17.68 16.57 -0.03
C MET A 181 -19.07 16.68 -0.71
N PRO A 182 -19.39 17.73 -1.51
CA PRO A 182 -20.66 17.80 -2.24
C PRO A 182 -20.88 16.65 -3.23
N PHE A 183 -19.79 16.13 -3.82
CA PHE A 183 -19.81 15.00 -4.74
C PHE A 183 -19.95 13.66 -4.00
N LEU A 184 -19.65 13.63 -2.70
CA LEU A 184 -19.70 12.42 -1.87
C LEU A 184 -21.03 12.27 -1.12
N SER A 185 -21.70 13.40 -0.81
CA SER A 185 -22.90 13.45 0.04
C SER A 185 -24.21 13.23 -0.72
N THR A 186 -24.17 13.16 -2.04
CA THR A 186 -25.38 13.04 -2.85
C THR A 186 -25.80 11.57 -2.94
N ASP A 187 -26.71 11.16 -2.06
CA ASP A 187 -27.63 10.04 -2.28
C ASP A 187 -28.97 10.32 -1.59
N ALA A 188 -30.07 9.98 -2.28
CA ALA A 188 -31.49 10.06 -1.89
C ALA A 188 -32.23 11.40 -2.09
N SER A 189 -32.31 11.90 -3.34
CA SER A 189 -33.48 12.66 -3.81
C SER A 189 -33.54 12.66 -5.35
N GLN A 190 -33.89 11.52 -5.95
CA GLN A 190 -34.68 11.58 -7.19
C GLN A 190 -36.14 11.40 -6.79
N PRO A 191 -37.00 12.44 -6.88
CA PRO A 191 -38.42 12.18 -7.04
C PRO A 191 -38.58 11.62 -8.45
N GLY A 192 -38.86 10.33 -8.54
CA GLY A 192 -39.40 9.78 -9.78
C GLY A 192 -40.69 10.52 -10.08
N ASP A 193 -40.74 11.18 -11.23
CA ASP A 193 -41.96 11.74 -11.82
C ASP A 193 -42.95 10.59 -12.09
N SER A 194 -43.68 10.19 -11.05
CA SER A 194 -44.87 9.36 -11.13
C SER A 194 -46.09 10.27 -11.20
N ALA A 195 -46.26 10.95 -12.32
CA ALA A 195 -47.46 11.71 -12.60
C ALA A 195 -47.76 11.80 -14.10
N THR A 196 -48.11 10.66 -14.73
CA THR A 196 -49.22 10.62 -15.70
C THR A 196 -49.50 9.18 -16.14
N LEU A 197 -50.63 8.64 -15.67
CA LEU A 197 -51.68 7.95 -16.44
C LEU A 197 -52.46 7.02 -15.51
N ALA A 198 -53.34 7.64 -14.71
CA ALA A 198 -54.55 6.99 -14.27
C ALA A 198 -55.53 6.96 -15.45
N ARG A 199 -55.76 5.79 -16.04
CA ARG A 199 -57.03 5.36 -16.66
C ARG A 199 -56.94 3.94 -17.19
N ASP A 200 -57.37 2.99 -16.37
CA ASP A 200 -58.52 2.12 -16.69
C ASP A 200 -58.60 0.98 -15.66
N SER A 201 -59.49 1.17 -14.69
CA SER A 201 -59.96 0.11 -13.80
C SER A 201 -61.35 -0.30 -14.28
N VAL A 202 -61.40 -1.32 -15.14
CA VAL A 202 -62.63 -2.10 -15.35
C VAL A 202 -62.65 -3.21 -14.31
N ARG A 203 -63.68 -3.13 -13.45
CA ARG A 203 -64.12 -4.16 -12.52
C ARG A 203 -64.41 -5.48 -13.24
N MET A 204 -63.97 -6.59 -12.66
CA MET A 204 -64.79 -7.79 -12.50
C MET A 204 -64.36 -8.54 -11.23
N ARG A 205 -65.37 -8.82 -10.41
CA ARG A 205 -65.41 -9.58 -9.15
C ARG A 205 -65.92 -10.97 -9.56
N ASP A 206 -65.41 -12.12 -9.09
CA ASP A 206 -65.64 -12.78 -7.80
C ASP A 206 -65.04 -14.23 -7.86
N PRO A 207 -65.23 -15.20 -6.91
CA PRO A 207 -64.25 -15.58 -5.89
C PRO A 207 -63.93 -17.10 -5.79
N GLY A 208 -62.99 -17.49 -4.90
CA GLY A 208 -63.05 -18.78 -4.20
C GLY A 208 -61.73 -19.43 -3.72
N LEU A 209 -61.56 -19.52 -2.38
CA LEU A 209 -60.97 -20.62 -1.55
C LEU A 209 -59.49 -21.02 -1.79
N GLN A 210 -58.59 -21.32 -0.85
CA GLN A 210 -58.48 -21.61 0.60
C GLN A 210 -56.99 -21.38 0.95
N ASP A 211 -56.63 -20.72 2.05
CA ASP A 211 -56.16 -21.31 3.32
C ASP A 211 -55.06 -22.40 3.17
N VAL A 212 -53.83 -22.12 3.64
CA VAL A 212 -53.00 -22.97 4.55
C VAL A 212 -51.75 -22.18 4.98
N SER A 213 -51.66 -22.02 6.30
CA SER A 213 -50.54 -21.61 7.15
C SER A 213 -49.30 -22.53 7.04
N MET A 214 -48.07 -21.98 7.07
CA MET A 214 -46.94 -22.60 7.79
C MET A 214 -45.85 -21.57 8.12
N SER A 215 -45.65 -21.39 9.43
CA SER A 215 -44.51 -20.75 10.08
C SER A 215 -43.24 -21.59 9.93
N GLN A 216 -42.07 -20.94 9.90
CA GLN A 216 -40.93 -21.42 10.70
C GLN A 216 -39.84 -20.36 10.89
N ASP A 217 -39.45 -20.31 12.15
CA ASP A 217 -38.49 -19.47 12.85
C ASP A 217 -37.12 -20.19 12.86
N ALA A 218 -36.01 -19.46 12.88
CA ALA A 218 -34.70 -20.01 13.25
C ALA A 218 -33.67 -18.91 13.57
N THR A 219 -33.46 -18.72 14.87
CA THR A 219 -32.32 -18.09 15.52
C THR A 219 -31.18 -19.09 15.75
N ASP A 220 -29.95 -18.64 15.50
CA ASP A 220 -28.75 -18.76 16.36
C ASP A 220 -28.00 -20.11 16.54
N THR A 221 -26.73 -19.98 17.00
CA THR A 221 -25.70 -20.95 17.49
C THR A 221 -24.56 -21.31 16.50
N SER A 222 -23.32 -20.84 16.71
CA SER A 222 -22.20 -21.25 17.63
C SER A 222 -21.15 -22.11 16.89
N GLU A 223 -19.89 -21.68 16.72
CA GLU A 223 -18.74 -21.85 17.65
C GLU A 223 -18.36 -23.32 17.89
N TYR A 224 -17.16 -23.79 17.46
CA TYR A 224 -16.24 -24.88 17.91
C TYR A 224 -15.07 -24.93 16.87
N ASP A 225 -13.77 -24.79 17.10
CA ASP A 225 -12.73 -25.34 17.99
C ASP A 225 -12.20 -26.77 17.67
N VAL A 226 -10.87 -26.89 17.87
CA VAL A 226 -9.99 -28.06 18.09
C VAL A 226 -9.47 -28.89 16.88
N SER A 227 -8.14 -28.91 16.70
CA SER A 227 -7.26 -30.09 16.98
C SER A 227 -6.05 -30.25 16.07
N VAL A 228 -4.88 -30.37 16.72
CA VAL A 228 -3.58 -30.88 16.21
C VAL A 228 -3.64 -32.43 16.13
N PRO A 229 -2.75 -33.09 15.37
CA PRO A 229 -1.80 -33.96 16.09
C PRO A 229 -0.37 -33.96 15.51
N ALA A 230 0.58 -34.27 16.39
CA ALA A 230 1.96 -34.64 16.09
C ALA A 230 2.08 -36.18 15.96
N THR A 231 3.01 -36.69 15.15
CA THR A 231 3.92 -37.83 15.44
C THR A 231 4.94 -38.00 14.29
N SER A 232 6.16 -38.35 14.72
CA SER A 232 7.48 -38.54 14.10
C SER A 232 7.60 -39.69 13.07
N THR A 233 8.58 -39.78 12.15
CA THR A 233 10.04 -40.13 12.26
C THR A 233 10.69 -40.16 10.82
N PRO A 234 11.90 -40.72 10.49
CA PRO A 234 13.06 -39.91 10.08
C PRO A 234 13.76 -40.31 8.74
N LEU A 235 14.76 -39.50 8.35
CA LEU A 235 15.93 -39.77 7.48
C LEU A 235 15.78 -40.59 6.18
N SER A 236 16.17 -39.99 5.05
CA SER A 236 17.19 -40.62 4.20
C SER A 236 17.98 -39.61 3.34
N LYS A 237 19.30 -39.77 3.42
CA LYS A 237 20.34 -39.04 2.70
C LYS A 237 20.38 -39.47 1.23
N ARG A 238 20.52 -38.54 0.30
CA ARG A 238 21.29 -38.82 -0.92
C ARG A 238 21.99 -37.57 -1.44
N SER A 239 23.28 -37.52 -1.12
CA SER A 239 24.30 -36.74 -1.81
C SER A 239 24.64 -37.42 -3.14
N MET A 240 24.88 -36.66 -4.22
CA MET A 240 26.00 -36.87 -5.18
C MET A 240 26.09 -35.74 -6.22
N LEU A 241 27.30 -35.13 -6.28
CA LEU A 241 28.12 -34.64 -7.41
C LEU A 241 27.51 -33.76 -8.54
N ILE A 242 28.00 -32.54 -8.85
CA ILE A 242 29.32 -32.15 -9.45
C ILE A 242 29.48 -32.81 -10.84
N ARG A 243 29.50 -32.16 -12.04
CA ARG A 243 30.26 -30.99 -12.56
C ARG A 243 29.92 -30.76 -14.09
N PRO A 244 30.65 -29.96 -14.91
CA PRO A 244 30.37 -28.57 -15.31
C PRO A 244 30.19 -28.30 -16.83
N GLY A 245 29.78 -27.06 -17.14
CA GLY A 245 30.44 -26.16 -18.10
C GLY A 245 30.23 -26.37 -19.61
N ILE A 246 29.88 -25.28 -20.31
CA ILE A 246 30.59 -24.79 -21.51
C ILE A 246 30.09 -23.37 -21.83
N THR A 247 31.06 -22.47 -21.93
CA THR A 247 31.04 -21.10 -22.42
C THR A 247 31.12 -21.05 -23.95
N THR A 248 30.39 -20.16 -24.63
CA THR A 248 30.84 -19.46 -25.87
C THR A 248 29.94 -18.24 -26.11
N ARG A 249 30.41 -17.01 -25.87
CA ARG A 249 31.11 -16.08 -26.80
C ARG A 249 30.22 -15.47 -27.91
N SER A 250 30.04 -14.15 -27.79
CA SER A 250 29.62 -13.18 -28.81
C SER A 250 30.63 -13.09 -29.97
N PRO A 251 30.19 -12.58 -31.14
CA PRO A 251 30.95 -11.51 -31.77
C PRO A 251 30.09 -10.34 -32.27
N ARG A 252 30.79 -9.25 -32.56
CA ARG A 252 30.37 -7.85 -32.71
C ARG A 252 30.71 -7.34 -34.13
N ASP A 253 29.83 -6.48 -34.68
CA ASP A 253 30.03 -5.41 -35.70
C ASP A 253 30.46 -5.79 -37.15
N PRO A 254 30.25 -4.95 -38.21
CA PRO A 254 30.42 -3.48 -38.22
C PRO A 254 29.49 -2.57 -39.09
N ARG A 255 29.36 -1.32 -38.61
CA ARG A 255 29.39 0.02 -39.27
C ARG A 255 28.91 0.22 -40.73
N LYS A 256 28.11 1.29 -40.93
CA LYS A 256 28.25 2.27 -42.04
C LYS A 256 27.72 3.67 -41.65
N SER A 257 28.42 4.69 -42.15
CA SER A 257 28.31 6.14 -41.92
C SER A 257 27.81 6.87 -43.18
N ALA A 258 27.17 8.06 -43.05
CA ALA A 258 27.40 9.25 -43.90
C ALA A 258 26.45 10.46 -43.62
N THR A 259 27.07 11.59 -43.22
CA THR A 259 26.90 13.01 -43.64
C THR A 259 25.64 13.89 -43.41
N SER A 260 25.95 15.13 -42.98
CA SER A 260 25.21 16.35 -42.55
C SER A 260 24.89 17.33 -43.74
N PRO A 261 24.59 18.66 -43.63
CA PRO A 261 24.12 19.56 -42.53
C PRO A 261 23.04 20.63 -42.93
N ARG A 262 22.46 21.41 -41.99
CA ARG A 262 22.21 22.88 -42.14
C ARG A 262 21.82 23.58 -40.81
N ALA A 263 22.26 24.83 -40.64
CA ALA A 263 22.24 25.65 -39.42
C ALA A 263 21.09 26.69 -39.33
N LEU A 264 20.61 26.92 -38.09
CA LEU A 264 20.27 28.16 -37.31
C LEU A 264 19.58 29.39 -37.99
N PRO A 265 18.70 30.15 -37.26
CA PRO A 265 19.14 31.09 -36.20
C PRO A 265 18.27 31.16 -34.92
N ALA A 266 18.85 31.83 -33.92
CA ALA A 266 18.45 31.97 -32.51
C ALA A 266 17.59 33.21 -32.21
N SER A 267 16.79 33.17 -31.13
CA SER A 267 16.73 34.15 -30.02
C SER A 267 15.52 33.96 -29.06
N PRO A 268 15.51 34.54 -27.84
CA PRO A 268 15.29 33.82 -26.59
C PRO A 268 13.94 34.11 -25.90
N SER A 269 13.51 33.22 -24.98
CA SER A 269 12.73 33.61 -23.79
C SER A 269 12.71 32.50 -22.73
N HIS A 270 12.77 32.97 -21.47
CA HIS A 270 13.08 32.26 -20.24
C HIS A 270 12.05 31.18 -19.83
N ALA A 271 12.55 30.00 -19.47
CA ALA A 271 11.97 29.14 -18.43
C ALA A 271 13.06 28.21 -17.89
N HIS A 272 13.54 28.49 -16.67
CA HIS A 272 14.39 27.57 -15.92
C HIS A 272 13.55 26.36 -15.50
N VAL A 273 13.55 25.30 -16.31
CA VAL A 273 13.21 23.95 -15.87
C VAL A 273 14.53 23.24 -15.59
N LEU A 274 14.80 23.00 -14.30
CA LEU A 274 15.88 22.11 -13.87
C LEU A 274 15.54 20.69 -14.32
N ARG A 275 15.90 20.39 -15.57
CA ARG A 275 16.04 19.03 -16.07
C ARG A 275 17.37 18.51 -15.54
N SER A 276 17.39 17.97 -14.32
CA SER A 276 18.53 17.18 -13.87
C SER A 276 18.60 15.92 -14.74
N LYS A 277 19.75 15.76 -15.40
CA LYS A 277 20.19 14.47 -15.94
C LYS A 277 20.19 13.45 -14.79
N PRO A 278 20.00 12.15 -15.06
CA PRO A 278 20.37 11.13 -14.08
C PRO A 278 21.89 11.17 -13.97
N SER A 279 22.40 11.92 -13.00
CA SER A 279 23.76 11.76 -12.52
C SER A 279 23.82 10.38 -11.89
N THR A 280 24.72 9.55 -12.39
CA THR A 280 25.21 8.39 -11.65
C THR A 280 25.87 8.93 -10.39
N ALA A 281 25.11 9.11 -9.32
CA ALA A 281 25.65 9.48 -8.01
C ALA A 281 26.74 8.46 -7.68
N SER A 282 27.90 8.94 -7.23
CA SER A 282 28.91 8.05 -6.68
C SER A 282 28.31 7.35 -5.45
N LEU A 283 28.80 6.16 -5.13
CA LEU A 283 28.36 5.43 -3.94
C LEU A 283 28.53 6.30 -2.68
N ASP A 284 29.60 7.11 -2.66
CA ASP A 284 29.93 8.03 -1.58
C ASP A 284 28.89 9.16 -1.42
N GLU A 285 28.38 9.74 -2.53
CA GLU A 285 27.32 10.79 -2.47
C GLU A 285 25.99 10.24 -1.94
N LEU A 286 25.69 8.97 -2.24
CA LEU A 286 24.48 8.29 -1.75
C LEU A 286 24.59 7.99 -0.26
N ASP A 287 25.76 7.56 0.20
CA ASP A 287 26.04 7.27 1.62
C ASP A 287 26.01 8.56 2.45
N ASP A 288 26.56 9.67 1.95
CA ASP A 288 26.47 11.00 2.59
C ASP A 288 25.01 11.48 2.71
N THR A 289 24.20 11.24 1.68
CA THR A 289 22.77 11.61 1.67
C THR A 289 21.99 10.77 2.70
N LEU A 290 22.26 9.47 2.78
CA LEU A 290 21.60 8.57 3.74
C LEU A 290 21.98 8.92 5.18
N THR A 291 23.25 9.24 5.41
CA THR A 291 23.82 9.69 6.70
C THR A 291 23.16 11.00 7.14
N SER A 292 23.04 11.98 6.24
CA SER A 292 22.36 13.25 6.52
C SER A 292 20.87 13.04 6.85
N LEU A 293 20.19 12.16 6.12
CA LEU A 293 18.78 11.84 6.37
C LEU A 293 18.59 11.16 7.74
N LEU A 294 19.49 10.25 8.11
CA LEU A 294 19.42 9.56 9.40
C LEU A 294 19.52 10.55 10.56
N VAL A 295 20.47 11.49 10.51
CA VAL A 295 20.61 12.55 11.51
C VAL A 295 19.35 13.41 11.58
N GLN A 296 18.81 13.82 10.43
CA GLN A 296 17.60 14.65 10.40
C GLN A 296 16.39 13.93 11.04
N VAL A 297 16.23 12.64 10.75
CA VAL A 297 15.14 11.81 11.29
C VAL A 297 15.30 11.61 12.79
N THR A 298 16.51 11.33 13.29
CA THR A 298 16.74 11.14 14.73
C THR A 298 16.54 12.43 15.51
N GLU A 299 16.99 13.58 15.00
CA GLU A 299 16.77 14.88 15.63
C GLU A 299 15.28 15.22 15.75
N LEU A 300 14.54 15.08 14.64
CA LEU A 300 13.09 15.31 14.64
C LEU A 300 12.38 14.36 15.60
N ALA A 301 12.76 13.09 15.61
CA ALA A 301 12.19 12.07 16.49
C ALA A 301 12.42 12.43 17.97
N MET A 302 13.63 12.84 18.36
CA MET A 302 13.93 13.26 19.73
C MET A 302 13.06 14.43 20.19
N THR A 303 12.84 15.43 19.33
CA THR A 303 11.93 16.55 19.65
C THR A 303 10.52 16.05 19.90
N ILE A 304 9.98 15.24 18.99
CA ILE A 304 8.61 14.70 19.09
C ILE A 304 8.43 13.87 20.37
N TRP A 305 9.36 12.95 20.68
CA TRP A 305 9.23 12.09 21.86
C TRP A 305 9.34 12.89 23.17
N THR A 306 10.15 13.93 23.18
CA THR A 306 10.30 14.80 24.36
C THR A 306 9.03 15.63 24.59
N GLU A 307 8.48 16.22 23.53
CA GLU A 307 7.23 16.99 23.61
C GLU A 307 6.03 16.11 23.98
N LEU A 308 5.92 14.94 23.36
CA LEU A 308 4.86 13.97 23.66
C LEU A 308 4.96 13.45 25.10
N GLY A 309 6.17 13.13 25.57
CA GLY A 309 6.40 12.73 26.96
C GLY A 309 5.99 13.83 27.94
N ALA A 310 6.38 15.09 27.68
CA ALA A 310 6.00 16.23 28.51
C ALA A 310 4.48 16.47 28.54
N TYR A 311 3.81 16.27 27.41
CA TYR A 311 2.34 16.34 27.33
C TYR A 311 1.67 15.24 28.16
N VAL A 312 2.11 13.99 28.02
CA VAL A 312 1.59 12.85 28.79
C VAL A 312 1.84 13.03 30.29
N ASP A 313 3.02 13.51 30.68
CA ASP A 313 3.34 13.88 32.06
C ASP A 313 2.41 14.96 32.62
N ALA A 314 2.08 15.97 31.81
CA ALA A 314 1.14 17.02 32.20
C ALA A 314 -0.28 16.45 32.41
N CYS A 315 -0.73 15.55 31.53
CA CYS A 315 -2.00 14.84 31.68
C CYS A 315 -2.03 13.98 32.96
N LEU A 316 -0.96 13.22 33.24
CA LEU A 316 -0.83 12.40 34.44
C LEU A 316 -0.85 13.23 35.74
N ARG A 317 -0.41 14.49 35.69
CA ARG A 317 -0.43 15.42 36.84
C ARG A 317 -1.77 16.13 37.03
N GLN A 318 -2.66 16.11 36.03
CA GLN A 318 -3.90 16.89 36.02
C GLN A 318 -5.12 16.17 36.61
N GLU A 319 -5.05 14.90 36.99
CA GLU A 319 -6.29 14.14 37.24
C GLU A 319 -6.79 14.14 38.71
N ASP A 320 -7.97 14.76 38.87
CA ASP A 320 -9.04 14.46 39.84
C ASP A 320 -10.00 13.34 39.31
N ASP A 321 -9.61 12.59 38.26
CA ASP A 321 -10.49 11.62 37.56
C ASP A 321 -10.20 10.15 37.95
N HIS A 322 -11.27 9.36 38.12
CA HIS A 322 -11.25 7.99 38.67
C HIS A 322 -11.06 6.85 37.64
N ASP A 323 -10.63 7.13 36.41
CA ASP A 323 -10.45 6.08 35.37
C ASP A 323 -9.04 5.46 35.40
N GLU A 324 -8.87 4.43 36.24
CA GLU A 324 -7.63 3.68 36.39
C GLU A 324 -7.12 3.07 35.06
N ASN A 325 -8.01 2.73 34.13
CA ASN A 325 -7.62 2.12 32.86
C ASN A 325 -6.96 3.14 31.93
N ARG A 326 -7.50 4.36 31.89
CA ARG A 326 -6.92 5.48 31.15
C ARG A 326 -5.57 5.89 31.74
N LEU A 327 -5.47 6.01 33.06
CA LEU A 327 -4.21 6.27 33.76
C LEU A 327 -3.14 5.23 33.44
N ARG A 328 -3.52 3.94 33.41
CA ARG A 328 -2.60 2.86 33.03
C ARG A 328 -2.10 3.01 31.60
N ARG A 329 -3.00 3.31 30.65
CA ARG A 329 -2.63 3.51 29.23
C ARG A 329 -1.74 4.74 29.05
N LEU A 330 -1.97 5.83 29.80
CA LEU A 330 -1.09 7.00 29.79
C LEU A 330 0.31 6.66 30.30
N ARG A 331 0.44 5.85 31.36
CA ARG A 331 1.74 5.37 31.83
C ARG A 331 2.43 4.47 30.80
N ASP A 332 1.70 3.58 30.15
CA ASP A 332 2.26 2.75 29.08
C ASP A 332 2.78 3.61 27.90
N VAL A 333 2.08 4.69 27.55
CA VAL A 333 2.54 5.66 26.52
C VAL A 333 3.78 6.43 27.02
N GLN A 334 3.81 6.84 28.28
CA GLN A 334 4.94 7.54 28.89
C GLN A 334 6.21 6.66 28.85
N GLU A 335 6.09 5.41 29.29
CA GLU A 335 7.19 4.43 29.25
C GLU A 335 7.66 4.19 27.82
N ALA A 336 6.73 4.00 26.88
CA ALA A 336 7.07 3.81 25.47
C ALA A 336 7.77 5.04 24.84
N CYS A 337 7.39 6.27 25.23
CA CYS A 337 8.07 7.49 24.80
C CYS A 337 9.52 7.50 25.30
N GLN A 338 9.74 7.15 26.57
CA GLN A 338 11.07 7.13 27.18
C GLN A 338 11.97 6.08 26.51
N THR A 339 11.48 4.84 26.35
CA THR A 339 12.23 3.77 25.67
C THR A 339 12.56 4.14 24.23
N THR A 340 11.62 4.72 23.49
CA THR A 340 11.86 5.14 22.09
C THR A 340 12.88 6.28 22.02
N LEU A 341 12.86 7.21 22.97
CA LEU A 341 13.84 8.29 23.08
C LEU A 341 15.25 7.73 23.38
N GLU A 342 15.37 6.73 24.23
CA GLU A 342 16.64 6.04 24.52
C GLU A 342 17.21 5.35 23.27
N HIS A 343 16.38 4.61 22.52
CA HIS A 343 16.80 4.02 21.25
C HIS A 343 17.22 5.07 20.22
N THR A 344 16.52 6.21 20.17
CA THR A 344 16.87 7.32 19.27
C THR A 344 18.25 7.90 19.62
N ARG A 345 18.55 8.11 20.91
CA ARG A 345 19.86 8.57 21.37
C ARG A 345 20.97 7.56 21.12
N SER A 346 20.70 6.27 21.35
CA SER A 346 21.67 5.19 21.13
C SER A 346 22.04 5.06 19.65
N LEU A 347 21.05 5.17 18.77
CA LEU A 347 21.25 5.22 17.32
C LEU A 347 22.11 6.42 16.90
N GLN A 348 21.83 7.62 17.43
CA GLN A 348 22.60 8.81 17.12
C GLN A 348 24.05 8.72 17.62
N ALA A 349 24.26 8.25 18.85
CA ALA A 349 25.61 8.05 19.39
C ALA A 349 26.42 7.00 18.61
N THR A 350 25.75 5.94 18.13
CA THR A 350 26.37 4.91 17.28
C THR A 350 26.70 5.47 15.89
N HIS A 351 25.81 6.31 15.35
CA HIS A 351 26.03 7.00 14.09
C HIS A 351 27.19 8.01 14.14
N GLU A 352 27.28 8.83 15.18
CA GLU A 352 28.40 9.77 15.37
C GLU A 352 29.75 9.04 15.42
N ARG A 353 29.82 7.93 16.16
CA ARG A 353 31.01 7.06 16.18
C ARG A 353 31.33 6.47 14.81
N PHE A 354 30.31 6.14 14.02
CA PHE A 354 30.48 5.61 12.67
C PHE A 354 30.95 6.69 11.69
N SER A 355 30.50 7.94 11.86
CA SER A 355 30.92 9.09 11.07
C SER A 355 32.37 9.48 11.36
N ASP A 356 32.80 9.43 12.62
CA ASP A 356 34.18 9.77 13.01
C ASP A 356 35.21 8.71 12.56
N ASP A 357 34.80 7.43 12.52
CA ASP A 357 35.69 6.29 12.24
C ASP A 357 35.59 5.80 10.77
N HIS A 358 35.10 6.65 9.85
CA HIS A 358 34.83 6.32 8.44
C HIS A 358 36.04 5.73 7.69
N VAL A 359 37.26 5.99 8.20
CA VAL A 359 38.53 5.48 7.64
C VAL A 359 38.84 4.03 8.09
N ARG A 360 38.15 3.51 9.12
CA ARG A 360 38.36 2.17 9.71
C ARG A 360 37.05 1.46 10.08
N THR A 361 36.05 1.52 9.18
CA THR A 361 34.78 0.82 9.41
C THR A 361 34.99 -0.69 9.47
N THR A 362 34.84 -1.26 10.67
CA THR A 362 34.80 -2.72 10.86
C THR A 362 33.37 -3.23 10.66
N GLY A 363 33.20 -4.45 10.16
CA GLY A 363 31.87 -5.05 9.97
C GLY A 363 31.01 -5.12 11.24
N ALA A 364 31.64 -5.08 12.42
CA ALA A 364 30.96 -5.01 13.71
C ALA A 364 30.26 -3.67 13.94
N ASN A 365 30.87 -2.54 13.54
CA ASN A 365 30.29 -1.20 13.69
C ASN A 365 29.04 -1.04 12.80
N VAL A 366 29.07 -1.59 11.58
CA VAL A 366 27.92 -1.58 10.66
C VAL A 366 26.76 -2.43 11.21
N HIS A 367 27.08 -3.60 11.76
CA HIS A 367 26.07 -4.46 12.38
C HIS A 367 25.42 -3.79 13.59
N GLN A 368 26.21 -3.10 14.43
CA GLN A 368 25.69 -2.38 15.57
C GLN A 368 24.76 -1.23 15.14
N LEU A 369 25.16 -0.42 14.16
CA LEU A 369 24.32 0.65 13.61
C LEU A 369 22.98 0.12 13.08
N TRP A 370 23.01 -1.02 12.39
CA TRP A 370 21.81 -1.70 11.90
C TRP A 370 20.89 -2.17 13.03
N GLU A 371 21.46 -2.74 14.10
CA GLU A 371 20.70 -3.20 15.26
C GLU A 371 20.01 -2.02 15.97
N GLU A 372 20.74 -0.92 16.20
CA GLU A 372 20.19 0.30 16.80
C GLU A 372 19.09 0.93 15.92
N ALA A 373 19.26 0.92 14.59
CA ALA A 373 18.23 1.39 13.67
C ALA A 373 16.96 0.54 13.75
N ASN A 374 17.09 -0.78 13.88
CA ASN A 374 15.95 -1.67 14.08
C ASN A 374 15.25 -1.44 15.42
N GLN A 375 16.01 -1.24 16.50
CA GLN A 375 15.45 -0.95 17.82
C GLN A 375 14.67 0.36 17.82
N PHE A 376 15.21 1.40 17.17
CA PHE A 376 14.50 2.66 16.94
C PHE A 376 13.15 2.46 16.23
N VAL A 377 13.15 1.74 15.10
CA VAL A 377 11.90 1.46 14.35
C VAL A 377 10.90 0.66 15.17
N ARG A 378 11.35 -0.34 15.94
CA ARG A 378 10.49 -1.12 16.83
C ARG A 378 9.90 -0.27 17.95
N GLY A 379 10.69 0.65 18.53
CA GLY A 379 10.22 1.61 19.52
C GLY A 379 9.10 2.50 18.98
N CYS A 380 9.31 3.09 17.80
CA CYS A 380 8.30 3.89 17.11
C CYS A 380 6.99 3.11 16.87
N ALA A 381 7.08 1.86 16.45
CA ALA A 381 5.90 1.01 16.23
C ALA A 381 5.16 0.66 17.54
N ALA A 382 5.90 0.37 18.61
CA ALA A 382 5.32 0.10 19.93
C ALA A 382 4.61 1.35 20.48
N LEU A 383 5.25 2.52 20.40
CA LEU A 383 4.65 3.78 20.82
C LEU A 383 3.36 4.09 20.05
N ALA A 384 3.36 3.90 18.73
CA ALA A 384 2.15 4.07 17.91
C ALA A 384 1.00 3.14 18.36
N LEU A 385 1.31 1.91 18.77
CA LEU A 385 0.33 0.96 19.31
C LEU A 385 -0.26 1.44 20.65
N HIS A 386 0.57 1.96 21.55
CA HIS A 386 0.11 2.49 22.83
C HIS A 386 -0.75 3.75 22.67
N LEU A 387 -0.36 4.65 21.76
CA LEU A 387 -1.17 5.82 21.41
C LEU A 387 -2.54 5.42 20.82
N HIS A 388 -2.57 4.39 19.97
CA HIS A 388 -3.83 3.87 19.45
C HIS A 388 -4.73 3.32 20.55
N LYS A 389 -4.18 2.53 21.48
CA LYS A 389 -4.93 2.00 22.64
C LYS A 389 -5.42 3.10 23.57
N LEU A 390 -4.71 4.21 23.69
CA LEU A 390 -5.14 5.37 24.48
C LEU A 390 -6.35 6.08 23.83
N ALA A 391 -6.43 6.08 22.50
CA ALA A 391 -7.49 6.74 21.73
C ALA A 391 -8.80 5.93 21.58
N THR A 392 -8.74 4.61 21.78
CA THR A 392 -9.89 3.68 21.71
C THR A 392 -10.41 3.32 23.08
#